data_AF-A0A9P0J0L6-F1
#
_entry.id   AF-A0A9P0J0L6-F1
#
_cell.length_a   1.000
_cell.length_b   1.000
_cell.length_c   1.000
_cell.angle_alpha   90.00
_cell.angle_beta   90.00
_cell.angle_gamma   90.00
#
_symmetry.space_group_name_H-M   'P 1'
#
loop_
_entity.id
_entity.type
_entity.pdbx_description
1 polymer ?
#
loop_
_entity_poly.entity_id
_entity_poly.type
_entity_poly.pdbx_seq_one_letter_code
_entity_poly.pdbx_strand_id
1 'polypeptide(L)'
;MERDYLKQSIGSLERKKDLPSTPWISILTSWPVWALIIVEAGNDWGGFTIISDLPKYMSDVLHFSIMENGLLSSIPYIAQWITSILSSILADRLISKRLMSVTAVRKIYAIIGTVGPGLGVMCASFVGCNKTIATLCFTLGVALMGFCYPSIHINSLDLSPNYAPTIMALANGICCLSGMATPYVAGILTPNRTVLEWRLVFWIMMVVMTISSMIFGIFGSGELQPWDDLKQHNLKEKTKKELPINKIL
;
A
#
# COMPACT_ATOMS: atom_id res chain seq x y z
N MET A 1 4.82 -11.62 -30.32
CA MET A 1 5.59 -11.39 -29.06
C MET A 1 4.82 -10.52 -28.08
N GLU A 2 4.66 -9.20 -28.27
CA GLU A 2 3.89 -8.37 -27.31
C GLU A 2 2.41 -8.79 -27.24
N ARG A 3 1.77 -9.04 -28.38
CA ARG A 3 0.37 -9.50 -28.43
C ARG A 3 0.13 -10.85 -27.74
N ASP A 4 1.10 -11.75 -27.80
CA ASP A 4 1.04 -13.07 -27.16
C ASP A 4 1.32 -12.95 -25.65
N TYR A 5 2.26 -12.08 -25.28
CA TYR A 5 2.53 -11.70 -23.88
C TYR A 5 1.29 -11.08 -23.23
N LEU A 6 0.61 -10.16 -23.92
CA LEU A 6 -0.64 -9.55 -23.46
C LEU A 6 -1.74 -10.60 -23.30
N LYS A 7 -1.94 -11.50 -24.28
CA LYS A 7 -2.96 -12.56 -24.16
C LYS A 7 -2.69 -13.52 -23.01
N GLN A 8 -1.42 -13.86 -22.76
CA GLN A 8 -1.03 -14.80 -21.71
C GLN A 8 -1.06 -14.17 -20.31
N SER A 9 -0.81 -12.86 -20.20
CA SER A 9 -0.76 -12.13 -18.92
C SER A 9 -2.10 -11.45 -18.56
N ILE A 10 -2.86 -10.97 -19.55
CA ILE A 10 -4.15 -10.28 -19.38
C ILE A 10 -5.32 -11.25 -19.38
N GLY A 11 -5.23 -12.40 -20.07
CA GLY A 11 -6.34 -13.37 -20.13
C GLY A 11 -6.80 -13.87 -18.75
N SER A 12 -5.90 -13.90 -17.76
CA SER A 12 -6.24 -14.20 -16.36
C SER A 12 -6.73 -12.99 -15.55
N LEU A 13 -6.49 -11.77 -16.03
CA LEU A 13 -6.82 -10.49 -15.37
C LEU A 13 -8.06 -9.80 -15.98
N GLU A 14 -8.70 -10.39 -16.99
CA GLU A 14 -9.85 -9.79 -17.67
C GLU A 14 -11.13 -9.98 -16.83
N ARG A 15 -11.74 -8.87 -16.42
CA ARG A 15 -13.04 -8.87 -15.73
C ARG A 15 -14.13 -9.40 -16.66
N LYS A 16 -14.88 -10.41 -16.21
CA LYS A 16 -16.00 -10.94 -17.00
C LYS A 16 -17.23 -10.02 -16.92
N LYS A 17 -18.00 -9.96 -18.02
CA LYS A 17 -19.20 -9.10 -18.13
C LYS A 17 -20.35 -9.51 -17.20
N ASP A 18 -20.56 -10.82 -17.02
CA ASP A 18 -21.66 -11.36 -16.22
C ASP A 18 -21.14 -11.94 -14.91
N LEU A 19 -20.92 -11.06 -13.92
CA LEU A 19 -20.47 -11.45 -12.59
C LEU A 19 -21.66 -11.89 -11.73
N PRO A 20 -21.56 -13.04 -11.02
CA PRO A 20 -22.51 -13.38 -9.97
C PRO A 20 -22.35 -12.43 -8.79
N SER A 21 -23.34 -12.44 -7.90
CA SER A 21 -23.36 -11.63 -6.68
C SER A 21 -22.03 -11.72 -5.92
N THR A 22 -21.58 -10.58 -5.40
CA THR A 22 -20.29 -10.47 -4.69
C THR A 22 -20.21 -11.50 -3.55
N PRO A 23 -19.17 -12.35 -3.50
CA PRO A 23 -19.01 -13.36 -2.46
C PRO A 23 -18.46 -12.73 -1.16
N TRP A 24 -19.27 -11.90 -0.50
CA TRP A 24 -18.88 -11.11 0.67
C TRP A 24 -18.22 -11.94 1.78
N ILE A 25 -18.81 -13.08 2.14
CA ILE A 25 -18.28 -13.93 3.21
C ILE A 25 -16.88 -14.46 2.83
N SER A 26 -16.67 -14.89 1.58
CA SER A 26 -15.38 -15.40 1.12
C SER A 26 -14.31 -14.32 1.08
N ILE A 27 -14.67 -13.09 0.69
CA ILE A 27 -13.76 -11.94 0.67
C ILE A 27 -13.38 -11.56 2.10
N LEU A 28 -14.38 -11.41 2.99
CA LEU A 28 -14.17 -10.98 4.38
C LEU A 28 -13.53 -12.05 5.28
N THR A 29 -13.46 -13.31 4.85
CA THR A 29 -12.75 -14.38 5.58
C THR A 29 -11.37 -14.69 4.98
N SER A 30 -10.97 -14.00 3.91
CA SER A 30 -9.69 -14.24 3.22
C SER A 30 -8.53 -13.53 3.92
N TRP A 31 -7.54 -14.31 4.37
CA TRP A 31 -6.30 -13.77 4.97
C TRP A 31 -5.51 -12.84 4.04
N PRO A 32 -5.31 -13.17 2.73
CA PRO A 32 -4.65 -12.24 1.81
C PRO A 32 -5.35 -10.89 1.65
N VAL A 33 -6.69 -10.85 1.73
CA VAL A 33 -7.46 -9.60 1.66
C VAL A 33 -7.22 -8.77 2.91
N TRP A 34 -7.28 -9.35 4.10
CA TRP A 34 -6.97 -8.63 5.34
C TRP A 34 -5.52 -8.17 5.40
N ALA A 35 -4.58 -8.99 4.92
CA ALA A 35 -3.18 -8.62 4.84
C ALA A 35 -2.97 -7.39 3.92
N LEU A 36 -3.67 -7.35 2.78
CA LEU A 36 -3.68 -6.21 1.87
C LEU A 36 -4.25 -4.95 2.56
N ILE A 37 -5.42 -5.06 3.20
CA ILE A 37 -6.06 -3.94 3.90
C ILE A 37 -5.13 -3.36 4.98
N ILE A 38 -4.49 -4.22 5.78
CA ILE A 38 -3.61 -3.81 6.87
C ILE A 38 -2.37 -3.08 6.33
N VAL A 39 -1.73 -3.60 5.28
CA VAL A 39 -0.53 -2.95 4.73
C VAL A 39 -0.86 -1.64 4.02
N GLU A 40 -2.00 -1.56 3.33
CA GLU A 40 -2.48 -0.32 2.73
C GLU A 40 -2.80 0.72 3.81
N ALA A 41 -3.43 0.32 4.92
CA ALA A 41 -3.73 1.23 6.02
C ALA A 41 -2.47 1.77 6.72
N GLY A 42 -1.43 0.94 6.85
CA GLY A 42 -0.14 1.37 7.38
C GLY A 42 0.65 2.24 6.41
N ASN A 43 0.59 1.94 5.10
CA ASN A 43 1.17 2.79 4.05
C ASN A 43 0.52 4.18 4.04
N ASP A 44 -0.81 4.24 4.12
CA ASP A 44 -1.56 5.49 4.19
C ASP A 44 -1.25 6.26 5.47
N TRP A 45 -1.16 5.59 6.63
CA TRP A 45 -0.71 6.24 7.86
C TRP A 45 0.62 6.97 7.65
N GLY A 46 1.60 6.28 7.05
CA GLY A 46 2.90 6.87 6.71
C GLY A 46 2.80 8.02 5.72
N GLY A 47 2.07 7.83 4.63
CA GLY A 47 1.85 8.84 3.59
C GLY A 47 1.21 10.11 4.14
N PHE A 48 0.13 9.98 4.94
CA PHE A 48 -0.52 11.12 5.56
C PHE A 48 0.35 11.80 6.61
N THR A 49 1.15 11.04 7.38
CA THR A 49 2.12 11.62 8.33
C THR A 49 3.11 12.49 7.55
N ILE A 50 3.67 11.97 6.46
CA ILE A 50 4.61 12.69 5.63
C ILE A 50 3.96 13.94 5.00
N ILE A 51 2.76 13.83 4.45
CA ILE A 51 2.08 14.98 3.81
C ILE A 51 1.74 16.07 4.83
N SER A 52 1.21 15.70 5.99
CA SER A 52 0.65 16.65 6.96
C SER A 52 1.66 17.19 7.94
N ASP A 53 2.61 16.37 8.38
CA ASP A 53 3.49 16.69 9.50
C ASP A 53 4.91 17.07 9.07
N LEU A 54 5.35 16.62 7.90
CA LEU A 54 6.67 17.01 7.42
C LEU A 54 6.80 18.51 7.15
N PRO A 55 5.86 19.21 6.50
CA PRO A 55 5.98 20.66 6.30
C PRO A 55 6.03 21.40 7.64
N LYS A 56 5.33 20.89 8.67
CA LYS A 56 5.37 21.40 10.04
C LYS A 56 6.75 21.20 10.65
N TYR A 57 7.32 19.99 10.57
CA TYR A 57 8.68 19.71 11.04
C TYR A 57 9.74 20.58 10.34
N MET A 58 9.65 20.75 9.01
CA MET A 58 10.56 21.61 8.26
C MET A 58 10.47 23.09 8.67
N SER A 59 9.28 23.54 9.07
CA SER A 59 9.07 24.91 9.55
C SER A 59 9.47 25.08 11.01
N ASP A 60 8.97 24.22 11.90
CA ASP A 60 9.15 24.29 13.35
C ASP A 60 10.62 24.01 13.77
N VAL A 61 11.29 23.05 13.12
CA VAL A 61 12.63 22.58 13.52
C VAL A 61 13.73 23.07 12.58
N LEU A 62 13.52 22.95 11.27
CA LEU A 62 14.54 23.33 10.28
C LEU A 62 14.46 24.81 9.89
N HIS A 63 13.45 25.55 10.35
CA HIS A 63 13.25 26.98 10.08
C HIS A 63 13.41 27.33 8.59
N PHE A 64 12.85 26.51 7.69
CA PHE A 64 12.80 26.84 6.27
C PHE A 64 11.79 27.97 6.01
N SER A 65 12.11 28.85 5.05
CA SER A 65 11.20 29.90 4.61
C SER A 65 10.02 29.29 3.83
N ILE A 66 8.81 29.83 4.02
CA ILE A 66 7.57 29.30 3.44
C ILE A 66 7.62 29.25 1.90
N MET A 67 8.42 30.11 1.25
CA MET A 67 8.52 30.20 -0.20
C MET A 67 9.51 29.19 -0.83
N GLU A 68 10.59 28.82 -0.13
CA GLU A 68 11.48 27.72 -0.55
C GLU A 68 10.85 26.34 -0.33
N ASN A 69 9.92 26.25 0.63
CA ASN A 69 9.21 25.01 0.96
C ASN A 69 8.42 24.44 -0.23
N GLY A 70 7.85 25.26 -1.11
CA GLY A 70 7.07 24.76 -2.25
C GLY A 70 7.90 23.94 -3.24
N LEU A 71 9.08 24.45 -3.62
CA LEU A 71 9.97 23.76 -4.56
C LEU A 71 10.59 22.53 -3.88
N LEU A 72 11.10 22.69 -2.65
CA LEU A 72 11.73 21.62 -1.89
C LEU A 72 10.76 20.49 -1.53
N SER A 73 9.48 20.81 -1.29
CA SER A 73 8.45 19.80 -1.00
C SER A 73 8.01 19.02 -2.23
N SER A 74 8.21 19.53 -3.46
CA SER A 74 7.83 18.81 -4.68
C SER A 74 8.84 17.74 -5.10
N ILE A 75 10.13 17.94 -4.80
CA ILE A 75 11.22 17.02 -5.14
C ILE A 75 10.98 15.57 -4.65
N PRO A 76 10.58 15.33 -3.38
CA PRO A 76 10.27 13.99 -2.87
C PRO A 76 9.19 13.26 -3.67
N TYR A 77 8.11 13.96 -4.04
CA TYR A 77 7.00 13.35 -4.79
C TYR A 77 7.36 13.09 -6.25
N ILE A 78 8.17 13.96 -6.88
CA ILE A 78 8.70 13.69 -8.22
C ILE A 78 9.62 12.46 -8.18
N ALA A 79 10.49 12.36 -7.17
CA ALA A 79 11.37 11.21 -7.00
C ALA A 79 10.57 9.91 -6.74
N GLN A 80 9.50 9.98 -5.94
CA GLN A 80 8.56 8.87 -5.73
C GLN A 80 7.89 8.46 -7.04
N TRP A 81 7.42 9.41 -7.83
CA TRP A 81 6.78 9.15 -9.12
C TRP A 81 7.74 8.44 -10.08
N ILE A 82 8.97 8.94 -10.24
CA ILE A 82 10.01 8.29 -11.07
C ILE A 82 10.29 6.88 -10.56
N THR A 83 10.48 6.72 -9.25
CA THR A 83 10.76 5.41 -8.63
C THR A 83 9.60 4.44 -8.81
N SER A 84 8.35 4.91 -8.77
CA SER A 84 7.16 4.08 -9.00
C SER A 84 7.13 3.51 -10.43
N ILE A 85 7.50 4.31 -11.43
CA ILE A 85 7.57 3.87 -12.83
C ILE A 85 8.69 2.85 -13.00
N LEU A 86 9.90 3.18 -12.52
CA LEU A 86 11.07 2.31 -12.66
C LEU A 86 10.88 0.97 -11.93
N SER A 87 10.35 1.01 -10.70
CA SER A 87 10.06 -0.19 -9.92
C SER A 87 8.97 -1.05 -10.57
N SER A 88 7.94 -0.44 -11.17
CA SER A 88 6.89 -1.18 -11.90
C SER A 88 7.45 -1.90 -13.12
N ILE A 89 8.24 -1.22 -13.95
CA ILE A 89 8.92 -1.85 -15.11
C ILE A 89 9.83 -2.99 -14.65
N LEU A 90 10.55 -2.80 -13.54
CA LEU A 90 11.42 -3.84 -12.99
C LEU A 90 10.62 -5.04 -12.47
N ALA A 91 9.52 -4.79 -11.76
CA ALA A 91 8.63 -5.84 -11.26
C ALA A 91 8.08 -6.69 -12.41
N ASP A 92 7.58 -6.06 -13.46
CA ASP A 92 7.06 -6.75 -14.65
C ASP A 92 8.15 -7.57 -15.34
N ARG A 93 9.39 -7.06 -15.40
CA ARG A 93 10.55 -7.81 -15.94
C ARG A 93 10.93 -9.02 -15.08
N LEU A 94 10.90 -8.89 -13.75
CA LEU A 94 11.20 -10.00 -12.84
C LEU A 94 10.16 -11.12 -12.95
N ILE A 95 8.89 -10.74 -13.05
CA ILE A 95 7.75 -11.66 -13.19
C ILE A 95 7.75 -12.32 -14.58
N SER A 96 7.87 -11.55 -15.65
CA SER A 96 7.84 -12.06 -17.03
C SER A 96 8.98 -13.02 -17.36
N LYS A 97 10.17 -12.76 -16.83
CA LYS A 97 11.33 -13.65 -16.96
C LYS A 97 11.28 -14.86 -16.02
N ARG A 98 10.21 -14.99 -15.22
CA ARG A 98 10.04 -16.05 -14.21
C ARG A 98 11.21 -16.14 -13.23
N LEU A 99 11.88 -15.01 -12.96
CA LEU A 99 12.97 -14.94 -11.98
C LEU A 99 12.42 -14.98 -10.55
N MET A 100 11.19 -14.47 -10.37
CA MET A 100 10.49 -14.43 -9.09
C MET A 100 8.99 -14.65 -9.31
N SER A 101 8.31 -15.24 -8.32
CA SER A 101 6.84 -15.30 -8.31
C SER A 101 6.24 -13.91 -8.05
N VAL A 102 5.00 -13.70 -8.49
CA VAL A 102 4.25 -12.45 -8.23
C VAL A 102 4.24 -12.16 -6.73
N THR A 103 3.83 -13.13 -5.91
CA THR A 103 3.81 -13.02 -4.44
C THR A 103 5.15 -12.58 -3.86
N ALA A 104 6.28 -13.14 -4.33
CA ALA A 104 7.59 -12.77 -3.81
C ALA A 104 7.95 -11.31 -4.17
N VAL A 105 7.67 -10.89 -5.42
CA VAL A 105 7.90 -9.50 -5.85
C VAL A 105 7.04 -8.54 -5.03
N ARG A 106 5.74 -8.81 -4.88
CA ARG A 106 4.84 -7.96 -4.07
C ARG A 106 5.35 -7.83 -2.64
N LYS A 107 5.71 -8.94 -1.98
CA LYS A 107 6.19 -8.92 -0.58
C LYS A 107 7.48 -8.13 -0.40
N ILE A 108 8.49 -8.37 -1.25
CA ILE A 108 9.78 -7.67 -1.14
C ILE A 108 9.59 -6.17 -1.37
N TYR A 109 8.81 -5.81 -2.38
CA TYR A 109 8.57 -4.41 -2.70
C TYR A 109 7.72 -3.70 -1.64
N ALA A 110 6.78 -4.41 -0.99
CA ALA A 110 6.04 -3.87 0.16
C ALA A 110 7.02 -3.51 1.29
N ILE A 111 7.95 -4.41 1.62
CA ILE A 111 8.95 -4.18 2.68
C ILE A 111 9.83 -2.98 2.33
N ILE A 112 10.37 -2.92 1.11
CA ILE A 112 11.21 -1.78 0.68
C ILE A 112 10.42 -0.47 0.74
N GLY A 113 9.20 -0.47 0.21
CA GLY A 113 8.38 0.73 0.09
C GLY A 113 7.78 1.24 1.40
N THR A 114 7.71 0.39 2.43
CA THR A 114 7.18 0.76 3.76
C THR A 114 8.28 1.03 4.79
N VAL A 115 9.38 0.29 4.75
CA VAL A 115 10.51 0.47 5.68
C VAL A 115 11.44 1.60 5.23
N GLY A 116 11.66 1.74 3.92
CA GLY A 116 12.52 2.80 3.35
C GLY A 116 12.14 4.22 3.77
N PRO A 117 10.85 4.62 3.71
CA PRO A 117 10.40 5.93 4.14
C PRO A 117 10.59 6.16 5.63
N GLY A 118 10.30 5.14 6.46
CA GLY A 118 10.56 5.19 7.90
C GLY A 118 12.03 5.46 8.20
N LEU A 119 12.94 4.73 7.55
CA LEU A 119 14.38 4.95 7.68
C LEU A 119 14.81 6.34 7.21
N GLY A 120 14.30 6.80 6.06
CA GLY A 120 14.64 8.12 5.51
C GLY A 120 14.22 9.27 6.43
N VAL A 121 12.99 9.21 6.97
CA VAL A 121 12.46 10.20 7.92
C VAL A 121 13.23 10.14 9.25
N MET A 122 13.51 8.95 9.77
CA MET A 122 14.30 8.80 11.00
C MET A 122 15.71 9.35 10.83
N CYS A 123 16.40 9.03 9.73
CA CYS A 123 17.71 9.61 9.41
C CYS A 123 17.64 11.14 9.36
N ALA A 124 16.65 11.71 8.65
CA ALA A 124 16.45 13.15 8.58
C ALA A 124 16.24 13.80 9.97
N SER A 125 15.61 13.09 10.90
CA SER A 125 15.41 13.56 12.27
C SER A 125 16.70 13.62 13.13
N PHE A 126 17.73 12.84 12.78
CA PHE A 126 19.00 12.75 13.52
C PHE A 126 20.13 13.60 12.91
N VAL A 127 19.98 14.06 11.67
CA VAL A 127 21.00 14.85 10.93
C VAL A 127 21.25 16.24 11.55
N GLY A 128 20.36 16.75 12.41
CA GLY A 128 20.57 18.01 13.14
C GLY A 128 20.42 19.25 12.24
N CYS A 129 21.37 20.20 12.31
CA CYS A 129 21.26 21.50 11.65
C CYS A 129 21.55 21.50 10.14
N ASN A 130 22.06 20.39 9.57
CA ASN A 130 22.35 20.34 8.14
C ASN A 130 21.08 20.07 7.32
N LYS A 131 20.43 21.17 6.93
CA LYS A 131 19.15 21.14 6.20
C LYS A 131 19.24 20.36 4.89
N THR A 132 20.35 20.46 4.15
CA THR A 132 20.53 19.78 2.86
C THR A 132 20.55 18.26 3.02
N ILE A 133 21.32 17.74 3.98
CA ILE A 133 21.40 16.30 4.23
C ILE A 133 20.05 15.78 4.74
N ALA A 134 19.36 16.53 5.61
CA ALA A 134 18.04 16.15 6.10
C ALA A 134 17.01 16.03 4.96
N THR A 135 16.98 17.02 4.06
CA THR A 135 16.10 16.99 2.88
C THR A 135 16.46 15.85 1.92
N LEU A 136 17.74 15.52 1.74
CA LEU A 136 18.16 14.39 0.91
C LEU A 136 17.74 13.04 1.51
N CYS A 137 17.98 12.79 2.81
CA CYS A 137 17.54 11.59 3.49
C CYS A 137 16.03 11.42 3.41
N PHE A 138 15.30 12.52 3.60
CA PHE A 138 13.86 12.56 3.47
C PHE A 138 13.40 12.22 2.04
N THR A 139 13.96 12.89 1.04
CA THR A 139 13.65 12.68 -0.39
C THR A 139 13.88 11.23 -0.79
N LEU A 140 15.00 10.63 -0.37
CA LEU A 140 15.31 9.22 -0.63
C LEU A 140 14.31 8.29 0.05
N GLY A 141 13.90 8.60 1.29
CA GLY A 141 12.86 7.86 2.00
C GLY A 141 11.52 7.85 1.25
N VAL A 142 11.03 9.03 0.85
CA VAL A 142 9.78 9.14 0.08
C VAL A 142 9.91 8.52 -1.30
N ALA A 143 11.07 8.63 -1.95
CA ALA A 143 11.30 7.98 -3.23
C ALA A 143 11.10 6.46 -3.14
N LEU A 144 11.56 5.84 -2.04
CA LEU A 144 11.35 4.41 -1.80
C LEU A 144 9.87 4.03 -1.64
N MET A 145 8.98 4.93 -1.21
CA MET A 145 7.51 4.68 -1.25
C MET A 145 7.02 4.33 -2.65
N GLY A 146 7.74 4.70 -3.71
CA GLY A 146 7.41 4.33 -5.08
C GLY A 146 7.28 2.81 -5.29
N PHE A 147 8.00 1.99 -4.51
CA PHE A 147 7.91 0.53 -4.57
C PHE A 147 6.55 -0.02 -4.10
N CYS A 148 5.77 0.75 -3.34
CA CYS A 148 4.42 0.34 -2.90
C CYS A 148 3.44 0.23 -4.07
N TYR A 149 3.62 0.98 -5.16
CA TYR A 149 2.71 0.97 -6.31
C TYR A 149 2.62 -0.41 -6.98
N PRO A 150 3.72 -0.99 -7.50
CA PRO A 150 3.69 -2.34 -8.07
C PRO A 150 3.64 -3.45 -7.01
N SER A 151 3.35 -3.12 -5.75
CA SER A 151 3.26 -4.08 -4.65
C SER A 151 1.85 -4.14 -4.07
N ILE A 152 1.44 -3.07 -3.38
CA ILE A 152 0.22 -3.01 -2.57
C ILE A 152 -0.97 -2.64 -3.47
N HIS A 153 -0.86 -1.54 -4.20
CA HIS A 153 -1.99 -0.96 -4.93
C HIS A 153 -2.50 -1.84 -6.08
N ILE A 154 -1.63 -2.66 -6.68
CA ILE A 154 -2.03 -3.62 -7.72
C ILE A 154 -2.39 -5.01 -7.17
N ASN A 155 -2.14 -5.30 -5.90
CA ASN A 155 -2.37 -6.63 -5.33
C ASN A 155 -3.85 -7.02 -5.32
N SER A 156 -4.76 -6.04 -5.26
CA SER A 156 -6.21 -6.28 -5.38
C SER A 156 -6.58 -6.93 -6.71
N LEU A 157 -5.89 -6.56 -7.80
CA LEU A 157 -6.05 -7.17 -9.13
C LEU A 157 -5.44 -8.57 -9.16
N ASP A 158 -4.27 -8.77 -8.53
CA ASP A 158 -3.62 -10.07 -8.45
C ASP A 158 -4.49 -11.10 -7.68
N LEU A 159 -5.18 -10.65 -6.62
CA LEU A 159 -6.06 -11.49 -5.80
C LEU A 159 -7.37 -11.84 -6.50
N SER A 160 -8.03 -10.88 -7.14
CA SER A 160 -9.27 -11.11 -7.89
C SER A 160 -9.54 -10.02 -8.90
N PRO A 161 -9.31 -10.26 -10.20
CA PRO A 161 -9.62 -9.31 -11.26
C PRO A 161 -11.12 -9.02 -11.39
N ASN A 162 -11.97 -10.00 -11.07
CA ASN A 162 -13.42 -9.85 -11.17
C ASN A 162 -14.00 -8.94 -10.08
N TYR A 163 -13.44 -9.00 -8.87
CA TYR A 163 -13.91 -8.25 -7.70
C TYR A 163 -12.90 -7.21 -7.20
N ALA A 164 -11.83 -6.92 -7.95
CA ALA A 164 -10.79 -5.95 -7.57
C ALA A 164 -11.37 -4.59 -7.16
N PRO A 165 -12.33 -3.98 -7.90
CA PRO A 165 -12.88 -2.69 -7.48
C PRO A 165 -13.56 -2.74 -6.12
N THR A 166 -14.22 -3.86 -5.79
CA THR A 166 -14.86 -4.07 -4.49
C THR A 166 -13.82 -4.17 -3.37
N ILE A 167 -12.75 -4.92 -3.60
CA ILE A 167 -11.66 -5.07 -2.63
C ILE A 167 -10.95 -3.74 -2.42
N MET A 168 -10.64 -3.02 -3.50
CA MET A 168 -10.04 -1.70 -3.45
C MET A 168 -10.91 -0.72 -2.68
N ALA A 169 -12.23 -0.70 -2.92
CA ALA A 169 -13.15 0.18 -2.20
C ALA A 169 -13.21 -0.15 -0.71
N LEU A 170 -13.25 -1.45 -0.35
CA LEU A 170 -13.22 -1.90 1.02
C LEU A 170 -11.92 -1.47 1.72
N ALA A 171 -10.78 -1.72 1.08
CA ALA A 171 -9.48 -1.37 1.61
C ALA A 171 -9.34 0.14 1.80
N ASN A 172 -9.61 0.93 0.75
CA ASN A 172 -9.55 2.40 0.81
C ASN A 172 -10.49 2.97 1.88
N GLY A 173 -11.70 2.43 2.04
CA GLY A 173 -12.62 2.87 3.08
C GLY A 173 -12.06 2.72 4.50
N ILE A 174 -11.38 1.60 4.79
CA ILE A 174 -10.71 1.36 6.08
C ILE A 174 -9.46 2.25 6.20
N CYS A 175 -8.70 2.42 5.12
CA CYS A 175 -7.49 3.24 5.10
C CYS A 175 -7.79 4.72 5.34
N CYS A 176 -8.91 5.25 4.87
CA CYS A 176 -9.34 6.62 5.18
C CYS A 176 -9.48 6.86 6.70
N LEU A 177 -9.94 5.87 7.47
CA LEU A 177 -10.02 5.98 8.93
C LEU A 177 -8.62 6.10 9.56
N SER A 178 -7.66 5.32 9.05
CA SER A 178 -6.24 5.38 9.42
C SER A 178 -5.67 6.78 9.15
N GLY A 179 -5.88 7.30 7.94
CA GLY A 179 -5.39 8.63 7.53
C GLY A 179 -5.99 9.80 8.31
N MET A 180 -7.26 9.70 8.72
CA MET A 180 -7.89 10.70 9.59
C MET A 180 -7.31 10.71 11.00
N ALA A 181 -6.90 9.55 11.53
CA ALA A 181 -6.33 9.44 12.88
C ALA A 181 -4.93 10.04 12.97
N THR A 182 -4.14 9.96 11.89
CA THR A 182 -2.74 10.42 11.86
C THR A 182 -2.51 11.85 12.35
N PRO A 183 -3.13 12.91 11.77
CA PRO A 183 -2.89 14.29 12.21
C PRO A 183 -3.40 14.55 13.63
N TYR A 184 -4.43 13.82 14.08
CA TYR A 184 -4.94 13.93 15.45
C TYR A 184 -3.93 13.40 16.46
N VAL A 185 -3.36 12.21 16.21
CA VAL A 185 -2.31 11.62 17.06
C VAL A 185 -1.07 12.51 17.07
N ALA A 186 -0.63 13.00 15.92
CA ALA A 186 0.51 13.92 15.84
C ALA A 186 0.28 15.20 16.67
N GLY A 187 -0.93 15.78 16.62
CA GLY A 187 -1.28 16.97 17.39
C GLY A 187 -1.23 16.77 18.91
N ILE A 188 -1.62 15.60 19.41
CA ILE A 188 -1.52 15.27 20.85
C ILE A 188 -0.07 15.04 21.27
N LEU A 189 0.74 14.43 20.40
CA LEU A 189 2.11 14.06 20.72
C LEU A 189 3.11 15.22 20.59
N THR A 190 2.73 16.33 19.95
CA THR A 190 3.62 17.48 19.69
C THR A 190 3.14 18.80 20.31
N PRO A 191 2.81 18.85 21.62
CA PRO A 191 2.29 20.07 22.24
C PRO A 191 3.31 21.21 22.26
N ASN A 192 4.60 20.90 22.42
CA ASN A 192 5.68 21.90 22.48
C ASN A 192 6.47 22.01 21.18
N ARG A 193 6.10 21.24 20.14
CA ARG A 193 6.73 21.19 18.81
C ARG A 193 8.24 20.96 18.85
N THR A 194 8.70 20.17 19.83
CA THR A 194 10.13 19.90 19.99
C THR A 194 10.61 18.77 19.07
N VAL A 195 11.93 18.71 18.84
CA VAL A 195 12.54 17.63 18.04
C VAL A 195 12.26 16.24 18.63
N LEU A 196 12.23 16.11 19.96
CA LEU A 196 11.97 14.84 20.64
C LEU A 196 10.52 14.37 20.43
N GLU A 197 9.55 15.29 20.52
CA GLU A 197 8.14 15.00 20.24
C GLU A 197 7.93 14.58 18.79
N TRP A 198 8.56 15.28 17.83
CA TRP A 198 8.50 14.90 16.41
C TRP A 198 9.15 13.55 16.13
N ARG A 199 10.29 13.25 16.78
CA ARG A 199 10.92 11.92 16.68
C ARG A 199 10.02 10.81 17.18
N LEU A 200 9.23 11.06 18.22
CA LEU A 200 8.25 10.07 18.70
C LEU A 200 7.19 9.77 17.64
N VAL A 201 6.67 10.80 16.97
CA VAL A 201 5.71 10.63 15.84
C VAL A 201 6.35 9.81 14.71
N PHE A 202 7.59 10.10 14.34
CA PHE A 202 8.30 9.36 13.30
C PHE A 202 8.60 7.90 13.68
N TRP A 203 8.91 7.62 14.95
CA TRP A 203 9.05 6.26 15.45
C TRP A 203 7.74 5.48 15.36
N ILE A 204 6.62 6.09 15.76
CA ILE A 204 5.30 5.46 15.65
C ILE A 204 4.98 5.16 14.18
N MET A 205 5.22 6.13 13.28
CA MET A 205 5.05 5.94 11.84
C MET A 205 5.85 4.72 11.34
N MET A 206 7.14 4.66 11.68
CA MET A 206 8.02 3.57 11.26
C MET A 206 7.56 2.21 11.78
N VAL A 207 7.15 2.13 13.06
CA VAL A 207 6.67 0.90 13.68
C VAL A 207 5.37 0.44 13.03
N VAL A 208 4.40 1.34 12.83
CA VAL A 208 3.11 1.02 12.18
C VAL A 208 3.33 0.50 10.77
N MET A 209 4.14 1.20 9.95
CA MET A 209 4.45 0.79 8.58
C MET A 209 5.21 -0.54 8.53
N THR A 210 6.13 -0.78 9.46
CA THR A 210 6.93 -2.02 9.49
C THR A 210 6.06 -3.21 9.90
N ILE A 211 5.24 -3.07 10.96
CA ILE A 211 4.35 -4.14 11.41
C ILE A 211 3.33 -4.50 10.33
N SER A 212 2.71 -3.50 9.69
CA SER A 212 1.73 -3.75 8.64
C SER A 212 2.35 -4.50 7.44
N SER A 213 3.58 -4.12 7.08
CA SER A 213 4.37 -4.78 6.04
C SER A 213 4.80 -6.19 6.42
N MET A 214 5.16 -6.44 7.68
CA MET A 214 5.45 -7.79 8.17
C MET A 214 4.22 -8.71 8.10
N ILE A 215 3.04 -8.20 8.47
CA ILE A 215 1.78 -8.94 8.35
C ILE A 215 1.53 -9.32 6.88
N PHE A 216 1.76 -8.39 5.94
CA PHE A 216 1.67 -8.68 4.52
C PHE A 216 2.77 -9.63 4.02
N GLY A 217 3.98 -9.54 4.56
CA GLY A 217 5.06 -10.49 4.28
C GLY A 217 4.68 -11.92 4.65
N ILE A 218 3.94 -12.12 5.75
CA ILE A 218 3.51 -13.44 6.21
C ILE A 218 2.26 -13.90 5.44
N PHE A 219 1.18 -13.11 5.47
CA PHE A 219 -0.16 -13.52 5.01
C PHE A 219 -0.54 -13.04 3.60
N GLY A 220 0.21 -12.09 3.04
CA GLY A 220 -0.03 -11.57 1.70
C GLY A 220 0.16 -12.64 0.64
N SER A 221 -0.61 -12.52 -0.44
CA SER A 221 -0.52 -13.38 -1.63
C SER A 221 -0.74 -12.53 -2.87
N GLY A 222 -0.03 -12.88 -3.95
CA GLY A 222 -0.28 -12.40 -5.31
C GLY A 222 -0.84 -13.50 -6.21
N GLU A 223 -1.42 -14.55 -5.62
CA GLU A 223 -2.10 -15.63 -6.34
C GLU A 223 -3.62 -15.40 -6.36
N LEU A 224 -4.24 -15.80 -7.48
CA LEU A 224 -5.67 -15.69 -7.70
C LEU A 224 -6.44 -16.45 -6.61
N GLN A 225 -7.39 -15.78 -5.97
CA GLN A 225 -8.16 -16.36 -4.87
C GLN A 225 -9.26 -17.31 -5.39
N PRO A 226 -9.58 -18.41 -4.67
CA PRO A 226 -10.53 -19.42 -5.16
C PRO A 226 -11.94 -18.90 -5.45
N TRP A 227 -12.37 -17.85 -4.76
CA TRP A 227 -13.69 -17.24 -4.94
C TRP A 227 -13.76 -16.32 -6.18
N ASP A 228 -12.67 -16.12 -6.90
CA ASP A 228 -12.67 -15.49 -8.23
C ASP A 228 -13.17 -16.46 -9.33
N ASP A 229 -13.14 -17.78 -9.11
CA ASP A 229 -13.64 -18.75 -10.10
C ASP A 229 -15.17 -18.77 -10.18
N LEU A 230 -15.67 -18.06 -11.18
CA LEU A 230 -17.07 -17.91 -11.52
C LEU A 230 -17.76 -19.24 -11.87
N LYS A 231 -17.05 -20.24 -12.42
CA LYS A 231 -17.66 -21.55 -12.72
C LYS A 231 -17.98 -22.29 -11.42
N GLN A 232 -17.07 -22.28 -10.47
CA GLN A 232 -17.28 -22.90 -9.17
C GLN A 232 -18.33 -22.15 -8.35
N HIS A 233 -18.39 -20.82 -8.44
CA HIS A 233 -19.42 -20.00 -7.78
C HIS A 233 -20.82 -20.27 -8.35
N ASN A 234 -20.97 -20.31 -9.68
CA ASN A 234 -22.26 -20.60 -10.33
C ASN A 234 -22.77 -22.02 -10.03
N LEU A 235 -21.87 -23.00 -9.91
CA LEU A 235 -22.23 -24.35 -9.47
C LEU A 235 -22.72 -24.36 -8.02
N LYS A 236 -22.01 -23.69 -7.10
CA LYS A 236 -22.44 -23.56 -5.70
C LYS A 236 -23.77 -22.82 -5.54
N GLU A 237 -24.00 -21.78 -6.34
CA GLU A 237 -25.27 -21.05 -6.36
C GLU A 237 -26.42 -21.91 -6.90
N LYS A 238 -26.20 -22.66 -7.99
CA LYS A 238 -27.19 -23.61 -8.50
C LYS A 238 -27.50 -24.68 -7.47
N THR A 239 -26.49 -25.29 -6.84
CA THR A 239 -26.69 -26.27 -5.76
C THR A 239 -27.41 -25.68 -4.54
N LYS A 240 -27.14 -24.42 -4.16
CA LYS A 240 -27.88 -23.73 -3.09
C LYS A 240 -29.34 -23.47 -3.45
N LYS A 241 -29.63 -23.13 -4.71
CA LYS A 241 -31.00 -22.93 -5.21
C LYS A 241 -31.75 -24.26 -5.41
N GLU A 242 -31.02 -25.34 -5.68
CA GLU A 242 -31.55 -26.70 -5.87
C GLU A 242 -31.75 -27.46 -4.55
N LEU A 243 -31.15 -27.02 -3.44
CA LEU A 243 -31.45 -27.55 -2.10
C LEU A 243 -32.90 -27.16 -1.71
N PRO A 244 -33.84 -28.11 -1.66
CA PRO A 244 -35.23 -27.78 -1.41
C PRO A 244 -35.41 -27.32 0.03
N ILE A 245 -36.29 -26.34 0.21
CA ILE A 245 -36.81 -25.76 1.47
C ILE A 245 -37.48 -26.82 2.38
N ASN A 246 -37.45 -28.11 2.04
CA ASN A 246 -38.12 -29.22 2.73
C ASN A 246 -37.34 -29.81 3.93
N LYS A 247 -36.60 -29.00 4.69
CA LYS A 247 -36.02 -29.43 5.99
C LYS A 247 -36.32 -28.48 7.16
N ILE A 248 -37.39 -27.70 7.07
CA ILE A 248 -37.91 -26.89 8.20
C ILE A 248 -39.43 -27.08 8.37
N LEU A 249 -39.86 -28.35 8.43
CA LEU A 249 -41.13 -28.79 9.00
C LEU A 249 -40.83 -30.06 9.81
#